data_AF-A0A1J4L0T6-F1
#
_entry.id   AF-A0A1J4L0T6-F1
#
_cell.length_a   1.000
_cell.length_b   1.000
_cell.length_c   1.000
_cell.angle_alpha   90.00
_cell.angle_beta   90.00
_cell.angle_gamma   90.00
#
_symmetry.space_group_name_H-M   'P 1'
#
loop_
_entity.id
_entity.type
_entity.pdbx_description
1 polymer ?
#
loop_
_entity_poly.entity_id
_entity_poly.type
_entity_poly.pdbx_seq_one_letter_code
_entity_poly.pdbx_strand_id
1 'polypeptide(L)'
;MNPRGLHAHWDDLYANTRPQLFQMLRELEVPSFPTATNDELIAIIESRLDPKDSNKKAIARQIYTTLSYKQRTQQSFMLPRIIAVTFVLFLVYLIASFFTAPLPYCSDTITTKCRQCPDNANCARKKAKCGEDSFLSAVGCRKKSSQRLYTAAGHIAKYIAQRDGDCINDYPRLTLEEFTNMFPSFQPSIFQNETGFGIKIEDNYIFALKPKVPKICKVINAIDNNPNIIGPIIIGLCVLLFYYLYKRRHQNRIDKAKELAQEAHKILATTDQQIFMYDMKVQLRAKFSAIDSIWKYIVSFIEEDSHVLVGVVGARHEVYWKWVHNEC
;
A
#
# COMPACT_ATOMS: atom_id res chain seq x y z
N MET A 1 -22.65 43.23 -32.21
CA MET A 1 -22.90 42.61 -30.89
C MET A 1 -23.19 43.71 -29.89
N ASN A 2 -24.20 43.51 -29.04
CA ASN A 2 -24.84 44.54 -28.20
C ASN A 2 -24.04 44.74 -26.89
N PRO A 3 -23.64 45.96 -26.47
CA PRO A 3 -22.80 46.19 -25.28
C PRO A 3 -23.57 46.05 -23.94
N ARG A 4 -24.65 45.25 -23.91
CA ARG A 4 -25.55 45.10 -22.75
C ARG A 4 -25.27 43.84 -21.89
N GLY A 5 -24.21 43.07 -22.20
CA GLY A 5 -23.97 41.75 -21.58
C GLY A 5 -23.33 41.73 -20.18
N LEU A 6 -23.09 42.89 -19.56
CA LEU A 6 -22.35 42.99 -18.29
C LEU A 6 -23.23 43.06 -17.03
N HIS A 7 -24.56 43.22 -17.17
CA HIS A 7 -25.45 43.34 -16.02
C HIS A 7 -26.29 42.08 -15.82
N ALA A 8 -26.38 41.64 -14.56
CA ALA A 8 -27.22 40.51 -14.20
C ALA A 8 -28.70 40.86 -14.40
N HIS A 9 -29.45 39.93 -14.99
CA HIS A 9 -30.90 40.04 -15.17
C HIS A 9 -31.60 39.65 -13.86
N TRP A 10 -31.95 40.65 -13.03
CA TRP A 10 -32.62 40.41 -11.75
C TRP A 10 -34.06 39.91 -11.90
N ASP A 11 -34.73 40.23 -13.01
CA ASP A 11 -36.11 39.83 -13.27
C ASP A 11 -36.23 38.41 -13.88
N ASP A 12 -35.16 37.91 -14.51
CA ASP A 12 -35.09 36.57 -15.09
C ASP A 12 -33.78 35.89 -14.71
N LEU A 13 -33.82 35.13 -13.61
CA LEU A 13 -32.65 34.45 -13.08
C LEU A 13 -32.11 33.37 -14.03
N TYR A 14 -32.95 32.78 -14.89
CA TYR A 14 -32.56 31.71 -15.82
C TYR A 14 -31.81 32.23 -17.05
N ALA A 15 -31.98 33.52 -17.38
CA ALA A 15 -31.22 34.17 -18.45
C ALA A 15 -29.76 34.49 -18.07
N ASN A 16 -29.39 34.35 -16.80
CA ASN A 16 -28.05 34.68 -16.31
C ASN A 16 -27.04 33.55 -16.51
N THR A 17 -25.83 33.94 -16.90
CA THR A 17 -24.67 33.06 -16.89
C THR A 17 -24.21 32.76 -15.45
N ARG A 18 -23.50 31.65 -15.26
CA ARG A 18 -22.96 31.24 -13.96
C ARG A 18 -22.11 32.34 -13.27
N PRO A 19 -21.22 33.07 -13.97
CA PRO A 19 -20.50 34.20 -13.35
C PRO A 19 -21.43 35.34 -12.88
N GLN A 20 -22.48 35.65 -13.64
CA GLN A 20 -23.48 36.65 -13.24
C GLN A 20 -24.24 36.21 -11.98
N LEU A 21 -24.63 34.93 -11.89
CA LEU A 21 -25.26 34.38 -10.67
C LEU A 21 -24.32 34.48 -9.44
N PHE A 22 -23.02 34.23 -9.61
CA PHE A 22 -22.05 34.43 -8.52
C PHE A 22 -21.89 35.90 -8.12
N GLN A 23 -21.95 36.81 -9.09
CA GLN A 23 -21.95 38.24 -8.80
C GLN A 23 -23.21 38.64 -8.01
N MET A 24 -24.39 38.17 -8.40
CA MET A 24 -25.64 38.42 -7.67
C MET A 24 -25.60 37.88 -6.24
N LEU A 25 -25.05 36.67 -6.03
CA LEU A 25 -24.86 36.11 -4.69
C LEU A 25 -23.93 36.97 -3.83
N ARG A 26 -22.89 37.54 -4.43
CA ARG A 26 -21.97 38.45 -3.74
C ARG A 26 -22.67 39.75 -3.34
N GLU A 27 -23.51 40.30 -4.22
CA GLU A 27 -24.33 41.49 -3.94
C GLU A 27 -25.40 41.23 -2.85
N LEU A 28 -25.90 40.00 -2.76
CA LEU A 28 -26.81 39.54 -1.70
C LEU A 28 -26.11 39.08 -0.40
N GLU A 29 -24.79 39.28 -0.29
CA GLU A 29 -23.96 38.86 0.85
C GLU A 29 -24.08 37.37 1.21
N VAL A 30 -24.30 36.53 0.20
CA VAL A 30 -24.41 35.08 0.37
C VAL A 30 -23.01 34.44 0.26
N PRO A 31 -22.66 33.47 1.13
CA PRO A 31 -21.39 32.73 1.01
C PRO A 31 -21.20 32.10 -0.38
N SER A 32 -19.95 31.94 -0.82
CA SER A 32 -19.66 31.38 -2.14
C SER A 32 -19.87 29.86 -2.19
N PHE A 33 -20.55 29.39 -3.25
CA PHE A 33 -20.81 27.97 -3.53
C PHE A 33 -20.18 27.53 -4.85
N PRO A 34 -18.84 27.34 -4.91
CA PRO A 34 -18.14 27.11 -6.18
C PRO A 34 -18.60 25.83 -6.90
N THR A 35 -19.12 24.86 -6.15
CA THR A 35 -19.55 23.54 -6.65
C THR A 35 -21.06 23.41 -6.88
N ALA A 36 -21.86 24.46 -6.62
CA ALA A 36 -23.31 24.44 -6.83
C ALA A 36 -23.67 24.53 -8.31
N THR A 37 -24.73 23.86 -8.74
CA THR A 37 -25.31 23.97 -10.09
C THR A 37 -26.01 25.32 -10.30
N ASN A 38 -26.28 25.72 -11.54
CA ASN A 38 -26.95 26.99 -11.80
C ASN A 38 -28.35 27.04 -11.15
N ASP A 39 -29.10 25.94 -11.18
CA ASP A 39 -30.41 25.83 -10.53
C ASP A 39 -30.31 25.99 -9.00
N GLU A 40 -29.28 25.41 -8.38
CA GLU A 40 -29.02 25.57 -6.94
C GLU A 40 -28.65 27.02 -6.60
N LEU A 41 -27.84 27.70 -7.44
CA LEU A 41 -27.50 29.12 -7.26
C LEU A 41 -28.75 30.01 -7.38
N ILE A 42 -29.60 29.74 -8.37
CA ILE A 42 -30.88 30.45 -8.58
C ILE A 42 -31.79 30.26 -7.37
N ALA A 43 -31.99 29.03 -6.89
CA ALA A 43 -32.84 28.76 -5.73
C ALA A 43 -32.34 29.48 -4.45
N ILE A 44 -31.02 29.61 -4.28
CA ILE A 44 -30.42 30.38 -3.19
C ILE A 44 -30.73 31.88 -3.35
N ILE A 45 -30.56 32.43 -4.55
CA ILE A 45 -30.86 33.85 -4.86
C ILE A 45 -32.34 34.14 -4.64
N GLU A 46 -33.25 33.30 -5.14
CA GLU A 46 -34.69 33.45 -4.96
C GLU A 46 -35.10 33.45 -3.50
N SER A 47 -34.50 32.58 -2.68
CA SER A 47 -34.78 32.54 -1.24
C SER A 47 -34.39 33.81 -0.49
N ARG A 48 -33.48 34.62 -1.07
CA ARG A 48 -33.04 35.90 -0.51
C ARG A 48 -33.86 37.07 -1.03
N LEU A 49 -34.28 37.03 -2.30
CA LEU A 49 -35.16 38.02 -2.89
C LEU A 49 -36.57 37.98 -2.28
N ASP A 50 -37.07 36.78 -1.93
CA ASP A 50 -38.34 36.62 -1.21
C ASP A 50 -38.17 35.84 0.11
N PRO A 51 -37.83 36.55 1.21
CA PRO A 51 -37.60 35.91 2.51
C PRO A 51 -38.89 35.44 3.22
N LYS A 52 -40.08 35.81 2.70
CA LYS A 52 -41.38 35.43 3.28
C LYS A 52 -41.87 34.07 2.76
N ASP A 53 -41.36 33.63 1.62
CA ASP A 53 -41.67 32.30 1.08
C ASP A 53 -40.95 31.19 1.86
N SER A 54 -41.73 30.47 2.68
CA SER A 54 -41.23 29.36 3.49
C SER A 54 -40.68 28.18 2.67
N ASN A 55 -41.19 27.96 1.45
CA ASN A 55 -40.76 26.86 0.59
C ASN A 55 -39.38 27.14 -0.01
N LYS A 56 -39.17 28.34 -0.54
CA LYS A 56 -37.86 28.76 -1.08
C LYS A 56 -36.77 28.74 -0.01
N LYS A 57 -37.11 29.16 1.21
CA LYS A 57 -36.21 29.10 2.36
C LYS A 57 -35.87 27.66 2.77
N ALA A 58 -36.82 26.72 2.66
CA ALA A 58 -36.56 25.31 2.94
C ALA A 58 -35.63 24.68 1.89
N ILE A 59 -35.85 24.98 0.60
CA ILE A 59 -35.00 24.50 -0.51
C ILE A 59 -33.57 25.01 -0.34
N ALA A 60 -33.39 26.31 -0.08
CA ALA A 60 -32.06 26.87 0.15
C ALA A 60 -31.35 26.22 1.35
N ARG A 61 -32.05 26.02 2.48
CA ARG A 61 -31.52 25.29 3.65
C ARG A 61 -31.05 23.88 3.31
N GLN A 62 -31.82 23.15 2.51
CA GLN A 62 -31.45 21.82 2.06
C GLN A 62 -30.16 21.87 1.23
N ILE A 63 -30.05 22.81 0.30
CA ILE A 63 -28.84 23.03 -0.53
C ILE A 63 -27.61 23.35 0.33
N TYR A 64 -27.74 24.22 1.34
CA TYR A 64 -26.64 24.51 2.28
C TYR A 64 -26.15 23.25 3.00
N THR A 65 -27.08 22.39 3.46
CA THR A 65 -26.72 21.16 4.18
C THR A 65 -26.06 20.11 3.28
N THR A 66 -26.52 19.95 2.04
CA THR A 66 -25.98 18.98 1.09
C THR A 66 -24.62 19.41 0.54
N LEU A 67 -24.43 20.70 0.25
CA LEU A 67 -23.15 21.24 -0.17
C LEU A 67 -22.11 21.19 0.96
N SER A 68 -22.50 21.51 2.21
CA SER A 68 -21.62 21.37 3.38
C SER A 68 -21.21 19.92 3.63
N TYR A 69 -22.12 18.96 3.42
CA TYR A 69 -21.81 17.52 3.49
C TYR A 69 -20.82 17.09 2.39
N LYS A 70 -21.06 17.47 1.13
CA LYS A 70 -20.14 17.19 0.00
C LYS A 70 -18.74 17.75 0.27
N GLN A 71 -18.65 18.97 0.78
CA GLN A 71 -17.38 19.63 1.10
C GLN A 71 -16.64 18.93 2.26
N ARG A 72 -17.36 18.43 3.27
CA ARG A 72 -16.77 17.64 4.37
C ARG A 72 -16.25 16.28 3.92
N THR A 73 -16.94 15.58 3.01
CA THR A 73 -16.49 14.27 2.52
C THR A 73 -15.21 14.33 1.68
N GLN A 74 -14.81 15.52 1.24
CA GLN A 74 -13.60 15.73 0.43
C GLN A 74 -12.33 16.03 1.27
N GLN A 75 -12.46 16.36 2.56
CA GLN A 75 -11.29 16.47 3.44
C GLN A 75 -10.71 15.08 3.69
N SER A 76 -9.53 14.82 3.12
CA SER A 76 -8.94 13.49 3.05
C SER A 76 -8.82 12.85 4.44
N PHE A 77 -9.41 11.66 4.59
CA PHE A 77 -9.26 10.77 5.75
C PHE A 77 -7.84 10.17 5.86
N MET A 78 -6.80 10.87 5.40
CA MET A 78 -5.42 10.37 5.42
C MET A 78 -4.86 10.31 6.85
N LEU A 79 -5.08 11.35 7.66
CA LEU A 79 -4.58 11.41 9.03
C LEU A 79 -5.10 10.28 9.93
N PRO A 80 -6.44 10.02 10.03
CA PRO A 80 -6.94 8.92 10.86
C PRO A 80 -6.51 7.54 10.34
N ARG A 81 -6.35 7.37 9.02
CA ARG A 81 -5.83 6.12 8.44
C ARG A 81 -4.36 5.89 8.80
N ILE A 82 -3.52 6.93 8.75
CA ILE A 82 -2.11 6.84 9.16
C ILE A 82 -2.02 6.49 10.65
N ILE A 83 -2.81 7.15 11.51
CA ILE A 83 -2.84 6.88 12.96
C ILE A 83 -3.31 5.43 13.24
N ALA A 84 -4.33 4.95 12.53
CA ALA A 84 -4.79 3.57 12.69
C ALA A 84 -3.72 2.55 12.28
N VAL A 85 -3.01 2.78 11.17
CA VAL A 85 -1.95 1.88 10.70
C VAL A 85 -0.77 1.87 11.68
N THR A 86 -0.33 3.03 12.17
CA THR A 86 0.78 3.09 13.14
C THR A 86 0.40 2.45 14.48
N PHE A 87 -0.85 2.61 14.93
CA PHE A 87 -1.34 1.95 16.14
C PHE A 87 -1.39 0.42 16.00
N VAL A 88 -1.83 -0.10 14.85
CA VAL A 88 -1.81 -1.54 14.57
C VAL A 88 -0.37 -2.07 14.54
N LEU A 89 0.56 -1.36 13.90
CA LEU A 89 1.98 -1.75 13.89
C LEU A 89 2.59 -1.76 15.31
N PHE A 90 2.23 -0.78 16.14
CA PHE A 90 2.67 -0.73 17.54
C PHE A 90 2.10 -1.89 18.37
N LEU A 91 0.83 -2.23 18.20
CA LEU A 91 0.22 -3.40 18.85
C LEU A 91 0.88 -4.71 18.42
N VAL A 92 1.12 -4.88 17.12
CA VAL A 92 1.84 -6.05 16.58
C VAL A 92 3.25 -6.12 17.17
N TYR A 93 3.95 -4.98 17.30
CA TYR A 93 5.26 -4.92 17.94
C TYR A 93 5.20 -5.34 19.41
N LEU A 94 4.24 -4.81 20.20
CA LEU A 94 4.08 -5.18 21.60
C LEU A 94 3.81 -6.67 21.77
N ILE A 95 2.85 -7.20 21.00
CA ILE A 95 2.50 -8.62 20.99
C ILE A 95 3.72 -9.46 20.60
N ALA A 96 4.40 -9.10 19.51
CA ALA A 96 5.61 -9.80 19.07
C ALA A 96 6.71 -9.76 20.15
N SER A 97 6.94 -8.61 20.79
CA SER A 97 7.93 -8.48 21.86
C SER A 97 7.60 -9.35 23.07
N PHE A 98 6.32 -9.48 23.41
CA PHE A 98 5.84 -10.31 24.50
C PHE A 98 6.04 -11.82 24.22
N PHE A 99 5.72 -12.26 23.00
CA PHE A 99 5.88 -13.65 22.59
C PHE A 99 7.33 -14.04 22.25
N THR A 100 8.18 -13.08 21.89
CA THR A 100 9.59 -13.33 21.54
C THR A 100 10.55 -13.12 22.71
N ALA A 101 10.10 -12.49 23.81
CA ALA A 101 10.93 -12.33 25.00
C ALA A 101 11.33 -13.71 25.56
N PRO A 102 12.63 -13.94 25.80
CA PRO A 102 13.08 -15.21 26.37
C PRO A 102 12.49 -15.40 27.77
N LEU A 103 11.97 -16.62 28.01
CA LEU A 103 11.49 -17.03 29.33
C LEU A 103 12.61 -16.89 30.37
N PRO A 104 12.29 -16.47 31.61
CA PRO A 104 13.26 -16.45 32.69
C PRO A 104 13.75 -17.88 33.00
N TYR A 105 14.97 -17.97 33.53
CA TYR A 105 15.48 -19.23 34.07
C TYR A 105 14.72 -19.60 35.34
N CYS A 106 14.50 -20.90 35.55
CA CYS A 106 13.84 -21.41 36.75
C CYS A 106 14.66 -21.06 37.99
N SER A 107 14.02 -20.48 39.01
CA SER A 107 14.48 -20.57 40.40
C SER A 107 13.75 -21.73 41.06
N ASP A 108 14.30 -22.25 42.16
CA ASP A 108 13.79 -23.42 42.89
C ASP A 108 12.33 -23.30 43.37
N THR A 109 11.69 -22.16 43.18
CA THR A 109 10.39 -21.78 43.73
C THR A 109 9.27 -21.58 42.70
N ILE A 110 9.53 -21.57 41.38
CA ILE A 110 8.50 -21.25 40.36
C ILE A 110 8.50 -22.28 39.23
N THR A 111 7.47 -23.11 39.15
CA THR A 111 7.43 -24.31 38.28
C THR A 111 6.69 -24.17 36.95
N THR A 112 5.94 -23.10 36.67
CA THR A 112 4.93 -23.23 35.60
C THR A 112 5.31 -22.74 34.20
N LYS A 113 6.28 -21.83 33.98
CA LYS A 113 6.85 -21.52 32.62
C LYS A 113 8.24 -20.88 32.70
N CYS A 114 9.28 -21.67 32.98
CA CYS A 114 10.66 -21.19 33.05
C CYS A 114 11.61 -22.10 32.26
N ARG A 115 12.78 -21.55 31.90
CA ARG A 115 13.84 -22.29 31.21
C ARG A 115 14.75 -22.94 32.24
N GLN A 116 15.11 -24.21 32.08
CA GLN A 116 16.07 -24.84 32.97
C GLN A 116 17.42 -24.10 32.90
N CYS A 117 18.06 -23.89 34.05
CA CYS A 117 19.37 -23.26 34.10
C CYS A 117 20.39 -24.19 33.43
N PRO A 118 21.26 -23.70 32.53
CA PRO A 118 22.26 -24.53 31.88
C PRO A 118 23.28 -25.06 32.89
N ASP A 119 23.83 -26.25 32.63
CA ASP A 119 24.78 -26.90 33.53
C ASP A 119 25.98 -26.01 33.84
N ASN A 120 26.37 -25.96 35.12
CA ASN A 120 27.49 -25.17 35.64
C ASN A 120 27.37 -23.64 35.40
N ALA A 121 26.17 -23.14 35.08
CA ALA A 121 25.89 -21.71 34.95
C ALA A 121 25.29 -21.15 36.24
N ASN A 122 25.62 -19.89 36.56
CA ASN A 122 24.88 -19.12 37.55
C ASN A 122 23.79 -18.32 36.83
N CYS A 123 22.53 -18.74 37.01
CA CYS A 123 21.37 -18.12 36.38
C CYS A 123 20.67 -17.14 37.32
N ALA A 124 20.45 -15.93 36.84
CA ALA A 124 19.63 -14.93 37.52
C ALA A 124 18.67 -14.26 36.53
N ARG A 125 17.36 -14.36 36.81
CA ARG A 125 16.29 -13.82 35.97
C ARG A 125 16.37 -14.32 34.52
N LYS A 126 16.82 -13.48 33.58
CA LYS A 126 16.94 -13.77 32.13
C LYS A 126 18.40 -13.98 31.67
N LYS A 127 19.38 -13.92 32.58
CA LYS A 127 20.81 -14.01 32.24
C LYS A 127 21.43 -15.25 32.87
N ALA A 128 22.25 -15.96 32.08
CA ALA A 128 23.13 -17.01 32.55
C ALA A 128 24.57 -16.48 32.46
N LYS A 129 25.35 -16.63 33.54
CA LYS A 129 26.77 -16.29 33.58
C LYS A 129 27.58 -17.54 33.92
N CYS A 130 28.68 -17.74 33.22
CA CYS A 130 29.68 -18.74 33.54
C CYS A 130 30.81 -18.12 34.39
N GLY A 131 31.58 -18.96 35.09
CA GLY A 131 32.81 -18.51 35.78
C GLY A 131 33.88 -18.01 34.81
N GLU A 132 34.95 -17.40 35.35
CA GLU A 132 35.95 -16.65 34.57
C GLU A 132 36.67 -17.48 33.48
N ASP A 133 36.90 -18.78 33.72
CA ASP A 133 37.55 -19.70 32.76
C ASP A 133 36.57 -20.50 31.88
N SER A 134 35.30 -20.15 31.92
CA SER A 134 34.24 -20.85 31.20
C SER A 134 33.51 -19.93 30.21
N PHE A 135 32.92 -20.53 29.18
CA PHE A 135 32.04 -19.86 28.23
C PHE A 135 30.70 -20.59 28.17
N LEU A 136 29.65 -19.86 27.78
CA LEU A 136 28.31 -20.42 27.64
C LEU A 136 28.16 -21.09 26.27
N SER A 137 27.99 -22.41 26.27
CA SER A 137 27.71 -23.22 25.08
C SER A 137 26.22 -23.62 25.01
N ALA A 138 25.83 -24.31 23.93
CA ALA A 138 24.48 -24.88 23.79
C ALA A 138 24.13 -25.90 24.90
N VAL A 139 25.13 -26.50 25.52
CA VAL A 139 24.99 -27.54 26.56
C VAL A 139 25.37 -27.04 27.96
N GLY A 140 25.51 -25.73 28.13
CA GLY A 140 25.88 -25.09 29.40
C GLY A 140 27.28 -24.53 29.43
N CYS A 141 27.79 -24.25 30.63
CA CYS A 141 29.11 -23.66 30.83
C CYS A 141 30.21 -24.73 30.66
N ARG A 142 31.18 -24.44 29.80
CA ARG A 142 32.33 -25.31 29.50
C ARG A 142 33.63 -24.51 29.51
N LYS A 143 34.77 -25.17 29.69
CA LYS A 143 36.10 -24.52 29.75
C LYS A 143 36.43 -23.82 28.43
N LYS A 144 36.99 -22.61 28.48
CA LYS A 144 37.39 -21.82 27.28
C LYS A 144 38.34 -22.56 26.34
N SER A 145 39.20 -23.45 26.85
CA SER A 145 40.09 -24.30 26.02
C SER A 145 39.32 -25.16 25.00
N SER A 146 38.09 -25.54 25.32
CA SER A 146 37.22 -26.35 24.44
C SER A 146 36.29 -25.52 23.55
N GLN A 147 36.36 -24.18 23.59
CA GLN A 147 35.40 -23.31 22.92
C GLN A 147 35.28 -23.57 21.42
N ARG A 148 36.40 -23.80 20.73
CA ARG A 148 36.40 -24.10 19.30
C ARG A 148 35.62 -25.37 18.98
N LEU A 149 35.80 -26.42 19.78
CA LEU A 149 35.13 -27.72 19.61
C LEU A 149 33.61 -27.57 19.75
N TYR A 150 33.13 -26.96 20.84
CA TYR A 150 31.70 -26.78 21.10
C TYR A 150 31.04 -25.80 20.11
N THR A 151 31.79 -24.80 19.65
CA THR A 151 31.30 -23.87 18.61
C THR A 151 31.11 -24.62 17.29
N ALA A 152 32.09 -25.42 16.87
CA ALA A 152 31.98 -26.27 15.69
C ALA A 152 30.84 -27.30 15.83
N ALA A 153 30.71 -27.95 16.99
CA ALA A 153 29.61 -28.86 17.32
C ALA A 153 28.24 -28.18 17.13
N GLY A 154 28.10 -26.94 17.62
CA GLY A 154 26.89 -26.15 17.47
C GLY A 154 26.57 -25.79 16.02
N HIS A 155 27.58 -25.48 15.20
CA HIS A 155 27.39 -25.23 13.77
C HIS A 155 26.95 -26.49 13.01
N ILE A 156 27.58 -27.63 13.31
CA ILE A 156 27.24 -28.94 12.73
C ILE A 156 25.83 -29.35 13.14
N ALA A 157 25.47 -29.24 14.43
CA ALA A 157 24.13 -29.54 14.90
C ALA A 157 23.07 -28.67 14.22
N LYS A 158 23.36 -27.38 14.02
CA LYS A 158 22.47 -26.46 13.30
C LYS A 158 22.31 -26.85 11.82
N TYR A 159 23.38 -27.29 11.17
CA TYR A 159 23.34 -27.79 9.80
C TYR A 159 22.44 -29.02 9.69
N ILE A 160 22.66 -30.03 10.54
CA ILE A 160 21.83 -31.26 10.58
C ILE A 160 20.36 -30.90 10.83
N ALA A 161 20.08 -30.06 11.82
CA ALA A 161 18.71 -29.62 12.10
C ALA A 161 18.05 -28.88 10.93
N GLN A 162 18.80 -28.13 10.13
CA GLN A 162 18.27 -27.47 8.94
C GLN A 162 18.00 -28.45 7.82
N ARG A 163 18.92 -29.40 7.58
CA ARG A 163 18.77 -30.45 6.57
C ARG A 163 17.57 -31.34 6.88
N ASP A 164 17.45 -31.84 8.10
CA ASP A 164 16.35 -32.71 8.53
C ASP A 164 14.99 -31.99 8.56
N GLY A 165 15.00 -30.65 8.57
CA GLY A 165 13.79 -29.82 8.55
C GLY A 165 13.44 -29.27 7.18
N ASP A 166 14.25 -29.53 6.15
CA ASP A 166 13.98 -29.07 4.79
C ASP A 166 12.85 -29.91 4.19
N CYS A 167 11.79 -29.24 3.72
CA CYS A 167 10.65 -29.87 3.07
C CYS A 167 10.71 -29.78 1.54
N ILE A 168 11.65 -29.00 1.01
CA ILE A 168 11.79 -28.79 -0.44
C ILE A 168 12.67 -29.89 -1.01
N ASN A 169 13.75 -30.20 -0.31
CA ASN A 169 14.67 -31.27 -0.65
C ASN A 169 14.48 -32.40 0.36
N ASP A 170 13.89 -33.52 -0.10
CA ASP A 170 13.72 -34.71 0.73
C ASP A 170 15.06 -35.43 0.89
N TYR A 171 15.86 -34.98 1.86
CA TYR A 171 17.15 -35.58 2.15
C TYR A 171 16.96 -36.83 3.01
N PRO A 172 17.56 -37.98 2.62
CA PRO A 172 17.62 -39.12 3.52
C PRO A 172 18.42 -38.77 4.78
N ARG A 173 18.09 -39.47 5.87
CA ARG A 173 18.80 -39.35 7.16
C ARG A 173 20.30 -39.56 6.94
N LEU A 174 21.08 -38.70 7.56
CA LEU A 174 22.52 -38.72 7.40
C LEU A 174 23.12 -39.96 8.08
N THR A 175 23.88 -40.75 7.34
CA THR A 175 24.64 -41.88 7.91
C THR A 175 25.91 -41.38 8.62
N LEU A 176 26.44 -42.15 9.56
CA LEU A 176 27.70 -41.81 10.23
C LEU A 176 28.87 -41.73 9.24
N GLU A 177 28.88 -42.56 8.20
CA GLU A 177 29.91 -42.52 7.15
C GLU A 177 29.86 -41.20 6.36
N GLU A 178 28.67 -40.81 5.88
CA GLU A 178 28.50 -39.53 5.19
C GLU A 178 28.82 -38.34 6.09
N PHE A 179 28.50 -38.44 7.38
CA PHE A 179 28.87 -37.43 8.37
C PHE A 179 30.39 -37.29 8.47
N THR A 180 31.13 -38.41 8.62
CA THR A 180 32.59 -38.40 8.72
C THR A 180 33.22 -37.88 7.42
N ASN A 181 32.64 -38.18 6.26
CA ASN A 181 33.10 -37.65 4.98
C ASN A 181 32.88 -36.13 4.87
N MET A 182 31.77 -35.61 5.39
CA MET A 182 31.49 -34.15 5.41
C MET A 182 32.30 -33.40 6.46
N PHE A 183 32.60 -34.03 7.60
CA PHE A 183 33.30 -33.42 8.74
C PHE A 183 34.47 -34.30 9.21
N PRO A 184 35.51 -34.50 8.39
CA PRO A 184 36.57 -35.48 8.65
C PRO A 184 37.37 -35.19 9.94
N SER A 185 37.47 -33.92 10.32
CA SER A 185 38.19 -33.49 11.51
C SER A 185 37.33 -33.48 12.79
N PHE A 186 36.10 -33.99 12.74
CA PHE A 186 35.13 -33.88 13.84
C PHE A 186 34.60 -35.25 14.27
N GLN A 187 34.79 -35.59 15.54
CA GLN A 187 34.34 -36.87 16.09
C GLN A 187 32.85 -36.82 16.46
N PRO A 188 32.00 -37.76 15.98
CA PRO A 188 30.56 -37.80 16.29
C PRO A 188 30.25 -38.03 17.79
N SER A 189 31.19 -38.61 18.54
CA SER A 189 31.02 -39.00 19.95
C SER A 189 30.61 -37.84 20.87
N ILE A 190 30.96 -36.59 20.52
CA ILE A 190 30.52 -35.43 21.28
C ILE A 190 28.99 -35.32 21.34
N PHE A 191 28.26 -35.72 20.29
CA PHE A 191 26.80 -35.68 20.27
C PHE A 191 26.17 -36.82 21.06
N GLN A 192 26.89 -37.92 21.31
CA GLN A 192 26.44 -38.98 22.21
C GLN A 192 26.59 -38.55 23.68
N ASN A 193 27.70 -37.89 24.00
CA ASN A 193 28.02 -37.47 25.37
C ASN A 193 27.22 -36.23 25.81
N GLU A 194 26.89 -35.34 24.89
CA GLU A 194 26.30 -34.02 25.18
C GLU A 194 24.94 -33.86 24.46
N THR A 195 23.86 -34.35 25.07
CA THR A 195 22.51 -34.34 24.46
C THR A 195 21.95 -32.93 24.22
N GLY A 196 22.51 -31.91 24.87
CA GLY A 196 22.05 -30.51 24.77
C GLY A 196 22.19 -29.91 23.36
N PHE A 197 22.96 -30.53 22.46
CA PHE A 197 22.98 -30.13 21.04
C PHE A 197 21.71 -30.51 20.28
N GLY A 198 20.85 -31.35 20.85
CA GLY A 198 19.60 -31.80 20.22
C GLY A 198 19.82 -32.73 19.03
N ILE A 199 20.97 -33.40 18.98
CA ILE A 199 21.33 -34.41 17.98
C ILE A 199 21.27 -35.79 18.64
N LYS A 200 20.73 -36.78 17.92
CA LYS A 200 20.69 -38.19 18.33
C LYS A 200 21.46 -39.01 17.31
N ILE A 201 22.25 -39.97 17.81
CA ILE A 201 22.92 -40.98 17.00
C ILE A 201 22.29 -42.33 17.34
N GLU A 202 21.71 -43.00 16.36
CA GLU A 202 20.97 -44.26 16.51
C GLU A 202 21.05 -45.05 15.21
N ASP A 203 21.28 -46.37 15.29
CA ASP A 203 21.29 -47.30 14.16
C ASP A 203 22.14 -46.84 12.95
N ASN A 204 23.34 -46.34 13.20
CA ASN A 204 24.27 -45.79 12.20
C ASN A 204 23.84 -44.46 11.53
N TYR A 205 22.77 -43.82 12.03
CA TYR A 205 22.31 -42.51 11.57
C TYR A 205 22.57 -41.42 12.60
N ILE A 206 22.72 -40.19 12.12
CA ILE A 206 22.79 -38.98 12.92
C ILE A 206 21.70 -38.00 12.47
N PHE A 207 20.87 -37.55 13.41
CA PHE A 207 19.73 -36.68 13.10
C PHE A 207 19.37 -35.75 14.26
N ALA A 208 18.64 -34.68 13.96
CA ALA A 208 18.17 -33.72 14.94
C ALA A 208 16.85 -34.16 15.59
N LEU A 209 16.78 -34.10 16.92
CA LEU A 209 15.56 -34.35 17.70
C LEU A 209 14.48 -33.29 17.43
N LYS A 210 14.90 -32.05 17.11
CA LYS A 210 14.01 -30.92 16.80
C LYS A 210 14.48 -30.28 15.50
N PRO A 211 14.05 -30.80 14.34
CA PRO A 211 14.42 -30.22 13.04
C PRO A 211 13.93 -28.77 12.93
N LYS A 212 14.76 -27.94 12.32
CA LYS A 212 14.50 -26.51 12.13
C LYS A 212 13.77 -26.30 10.81
N VAL A 213 12.45 -26.46 10.86
CA VAL A 213 11.57 -26.28 9.70
C VAL A 213 11.58 -24.81 9.22
N PRO A 214 11.98 -24.53 7.97
CA PRO A 214 11.91 -23.21 7.36
C PRO A 214 10.48 -22.64 7.38
N LYS A 215 10.36 -21.31 7.39
CA LYS A 215 9.03 -20.65 7.37
C LYS A 215 8.21 -21.05 6.14
N ILE A 216 8.86 -21.20 4.99
CA ILE A 216 8.22 -21.62 3.74
C ILE A 216 7.59 -23.00 3.92
N CYS A 217 8.30 -23.96 4.51
CA CYS A 217 7.79 -25.29 4.80
C CYS A 217 6.60 -25.28 5.76
N LYS A 218 6.58 -24.38 6.74
CA LYS A 218 5.40 -24.20 7.60
C LYS A 218 4.19 -23.68 6.82
N VAL A 219 4.40 -22.80 5.84
CA VAL A 219 3.33 -22.28 4.98
C VAL A 219 2.82 -23.38 4.04
N ILE A 220 3.72 -24.14 3.41
CA ILE A 220 3.37 -25.28 2.55
C ILE A 220 2.56 -26.30 3.35
N ASN A 221 3.07 -26.74 4.50
CA ASN A 221 2.35 -27.68 5.36
C ASN A 221 1.00 -27.10 5.84
N ALA A 222 0.91 -25.79 6.10
CA ALA A 222 -0.37 -25.18 6.45
C ALA A 222 -1.36 -25.20 5.27
N ILE A 223 -0.89 -24.98 4.03
CA ILE A 223 -1.68 -25.06 2.80
C ILE A 223 -2.21 -26.49 2.61
N ASP A 224 -1.34 -27.49 2.74
CA ASP A 224 -1.69 -28.89 2.55
C ASP A 224 -2.69 -29.38 3.60
N ASN A 225 -2.55 -28.95 4.84
CA ASN A 225 -3.46 -29.35 5.93
C ASN A 225 -4.80 -28.61 5.91
N ASN A 226 -4.87 -27.38 5.37
CA ASN A 226 -6.07 -26.55 5.39
C ASN A 226 -6.34 -25.85 4.05
N PRO A 227 -6.47 -26.58 2.94
CA PRO A 227 -6.58 -26.00 1.60
C PRO A 227 -7.82 -25.11 1.48
N ASN A 228 -8.92 -25.48 2.15
CA ASN A 228 -10.19 -24.77 2.12
C ASN A 228 -10.17 -23.41 2.84
N ILE A 229 -9.19 -23.16 3.71
CA ILE A 229 -9.05 -21.89 4.45
C ILE A 229 -8.01 -21.02 3.75
N ILE A 230 -6.84 -21.58 3.44
CA ILE A 230 -5.70 -20.81 2.93
C ILE A 230 -5.85 -20.50 1.44
N GLY A 231 -6.42 -21.43 0.65
CA GLY A 231 -6.66 -21.24 -0.78
C GLY A 231 -7.47 -19.97 -1.09
N PRO A 232 -8.67 -19.79 -0.51
CA PRO A 232 -9.45 -18.57 -0.69
C PRO A 232 -8.75 -17.29 -0.26
N ILE A 233 -7.94 -17.33 0.81
CA ILE A 233 -7.16 -16.16 1.27
C ILE A 233 -6.12 -15.76 0.23
N ILE A 234 -5.37 -16.73 -0.31
CA ILE A 234 -4.36 -16.46 -1.35
C ILE A 234 -5.03 -15.94 -2.62
N ILE A 235 -6.12 -16.56 -3.05
CA ILE A 235 -6.90 -16.10 -4.23
C ILE A 235 -7.39 -14.66 -4.01
N GLY A 236 -7.94 -14.36 -2.83
CA GLY A 236 -8.39 -13.01 -2.49
C GLY A 236 -7.26 -11.97 -2.53
N LEU A 237 -6.08 -12.31 -2.00
CA LEU A 237 -4.90 -11.44 -2.06
C LEU A 237 -4.42 -11.23 -3.50
N CYS A 238 -4.42 -12.26 -4.34
CA CYS A 238 -4.06 -12.16 -5.75
C CYS A 238 -5.04 -11.26 -6.51
N VAL A 239 -6.35 -11.39 -6.27
CA VAL A 239 -7.37 -10.53 -6.89
C VAL A 239 -7.20 -9.08 -6.46
N LEU A 240 -6.96 -8.81 -5.17
CA LEU A 240 -6.70 -7.46 -4.66
C LEU A 240 -5.44 -6.85 -5.26
N LEU A 241 -4.36 -7.64 -5.37
CA LEU A 241 -3.11 -7.20 -6.00
C LEU A 241 -3.33 -6.87 -7.48
N PHE A 242 -4.03 -7.73 -8.21
CA PHE A 242 -4.34 -7.51 -9.63
C PHE A 242 -5.20 -6.26 -9.81
N TYR A 243 -6.24 -6.09 -8.98
CA TYR A 243 -7.06 -4.88 -8.97
C TYR A 243 -6.24 -3.61 -8.67
N TYR A 244 -5.36 -3.67 -7.68
CA TYR A 244 -4.46 -2.55 -7.33
C TYR A 244 -3.53 -2.19 -8.50
N LEU A 245 -2.90 -3.19 -9.12
CA LEU A 245 -2.03 -2.99 -10.28
C LEU A 245 -2.81 -2.44 -11.49
N TYR A 246 -4.02 -2.94 -11.73
CA TYR A 246 -4.93 -2.43 -12.77
C TYR A 246 -5.27 -0.95 -12.52
N LYS A 247 -5.70 -0.60 -11.30
CA LYS A 247 -6.05 0.77 -10.91
C LYS A 247 -4.86 1.72 -11.06
N ARG A 248 -3.68 1.30 -10.62
CA ARG A 248 -2.44 2.10 -10.76
C ARG A 248 -2.07 2.33 -12.23
N ARG A 249 -2.17 1.30 -13.07
CA ARG A 249 -1.95 1.44 -14.52
C ARG A 249 -2.97 2.38 -15.16
N HIS A 250 -4.23 2.30 -14.75
CA HIS A 250 -5.29 3.18 -15.25
C HIS A 250 -5.04 4.65 -14.87
N GLN A 251 -4.69 4.91 -13.61
CA GLN A 251 -4.33 6.25 -13.14
C GLN A 251 -3.13 6.82 -13.89
N ASN A 252 -2.04 6.04 -14.06
CA ASN A 252 -0.88 6.48 -14.83
C ASN A 252 -1.24 6.86 -16.28
N ARG A 253 -2.19 6.15 -16.91
CA ARG A 253 -2.69 6.50 -18.25
C ARG A 253 -3.45 7.83 -18.26
N ILE A 254 -4.28 8.06 -17.23
CA ILE A 254 -4.99 9.34 -17.06
C ILE A 254 -4.00 10.48 -16.85
N ASP A 255 -3.01 10.31 -15.98
CA ASP A 255 -2.04 11.35 -15.68
C ASP A 255 -1.20 11.71 -16.91
N LYS A 256 -0.76 10.70 -17.68
CA LYS A 256 -0.07 10.94 -18.95
C LYS A 256 -0.97 11.61 -19.99
N ALA A 257 -2.25 11.25 -20.04
CA ALA A 257 -3.22 11.90 -20.92
C ALA A 257 -3.41 13.39 -20.56
N LYS A 258 -3.47 13.72 -19.26
CA LYS A 258 -3.53 15.12 -18.79
C LYS A 258 -2.27 15.91 -19.17
N GLU A 259 -1.09 15.31 -19.01
CA GLU A 259 0.17 15.94 -19.41
C GLU A 259 0.18 16.26 -20.91
N LEU A 260 -0.21 15.31 -21.76
CA LEU A 260 -0.29 15.53 -23.21
C LEU A 260 -1.39 16.52 -23.61
N ALA A 261 -2.51 16.54 -22.90
CA ALA A 261 -3.56 17.55 -23.10
C ALA A 261 -3.05 18.97 -22.79
N GLN A 262 -2.31 19.15 -21.69
CA GLN A 262 -1.69 20.43 -21.35
C GLN A 262 -0.68 20.89 -22.42
N GLU A 263 0.04 19.96 -23.04
CA GLU A 263 0.92 20.29 -24.16
C GLU A 263 0.13 20.70 -25.40
N ALA A 264 -0.98 20.03 -25.69
CA ALA A 264 -1.88 20.42 -26.77
C ALA A 264 -2.47 21.82 -26.53
N HIS A 265 -2.88 22.12 -25.29
CA HIS A 265 -3.34 23.46 -24.91
C HIS A 265 -2.26 24.52 -25.12
N LYS A 266 -1.00 24.23 -24.80
CA LYS A 266 0.12 25.15 -25.10
C LYS A 266 0.26 25.41 -26.60
N ILE A 267 0.20 24.36 -27.42
CA ILE A 267 0.30 24.48 -28.88
C ILE A 267 -0.88 25.31 -29.44
N LEU A 268 -2.10 25.01 -28.97
CA LEU A 268 -3.32 25.73 -29.36
C LEU A 268 -3.24 27.21 -28.93
N ALA A 269 -2.83 27.49 -27.69
CA ALA A 269 -2.73 28.86 -27.18
C ALA A 269 -1.65 29.70 -27.89
N THR A 270 -0.62 29.07 -28.47
CA THR A 270 0.40 29.77 -29.28
C THR A 270 0.00 29.94 -30.74
N THR A 271 -1.08 29.30 -31.19
CA THR A 271 -1.49 29.25 -32.59
C THR A 271 -2.86 29.90 -32.76
N ASP A 272 -2.93 31.07 -33.42
CA ASP A 272 -4.20 31.74 -33.71
C ASP A 272 -5.06 31.03 -34.77
N GLN A 273 -4.54 29.95 -35.36
CA GLN A 273 -5.17 29.17 -36.42
C GLN A 273 -5.85 27.90 -35.87
N GLN A 274 -6.85 27.42 -36.61
CA GLN A 274 -7.45 26.12 -36.36
C GLN A 274 -6.45 24.99 -36.60
N ILE A 275 -6.38 24.03 -35.67
CA ILE A 275 -5.56 22.83 -35.79
C ILE A 275 -6.48 21.62 -35.90
N PHE A 276 -6.31 20.81 -36.94
CA PHE A 276 -7.08 19.58 -37.09
C PHE A 276 -6.67 18.56 -36.02
N MET A 277 -7.66 17.84 -35.50
CA MET A 277 -7.47 16.84 -34.45
C MET A 277 -6.44 15.76 -34.87
N TYR A 278 -6.41 15.40 -36.16
CA TYR A 278 -5.43 14.47 -36.72
C TYR A 278 -3.99 15.00 -36.62
N ASP A 279 -3.78 16.26 -36.97
CA ASP A 279 -2.44 16.87 -36.96
C ASP A 279 -1.92 17.02 -35.53
N MET A 280 -2.79 17.43 -34.59
CA MET A 280 -2.45 17.47 -33.17
C MET A 280 -2.07 16.07 -32.65
N LYS A 281 -2.81 15.03 -33.06
CA LYS A 281 -2.48 13.64 -32.72
C LYS A 281 -1.11 13.22 -33.23
N VAL A 282 -0.75 13.58 -34.46
CA VAL A 282 0.57 13.29 -35.04
C VAL A 282 1.68 13.99 -34.25
N GLN A 283 1.50 15.26 -33.89
CA GLN A 283 2.48 16.01 -33.09
C GLN A 283 2.68 15.40 -31.70
N LEU A 284 1.58 15.05 -31.01
CA LEU A 284 1.65 14.42 -29.70
C LEU A 284 2.19 12.97 -29.76
N ARG A 285 2.00 12.25 -30.88
CA ARG A 285 2.57 10.90 -31.07
C ARG A 285 4.09 10.91 -31.06
N ALA A 286 4.73 12.00 -31.50
CA ALA A 286 6.18 12.15 -31.42
C ALA A 286 6.69 12.17 -29.96
N LYS A 287 5.85 12.60 -29.01
CA LYS A 287 6.17 12.64 -27.58
C LYS A 287 5.73 11.39 -26.82
N PHE A 288 4.67 10.73 -27.29
CA PHE A 288 4.19 9.48 -26.70
C PHE A 288 3.71 8.52 -27.80
N SER A 289 4.50 7.48 -28.07
CA SER A 289 4.25 6.54 -29.17
C SER A 289 2.94 5.76 -29.03
N ALA A 290 2.50 5.46 -27.80
CA ALA A 290 1.28 4.71 -27.51
C ALA A 290 0.03 5.60 -27.35
N ILE A 291 0.00 6.76 -28.03
CA ILE A 291 -1.07 7.74 -27.90
C ILE A 291 -2.46 7.19 -28.21
N ASP A 292 -2.56 6.25 -29.16
CA ASP A 292 -3.84 5.65 -29.56
C ASP A 292 -4.58 5.02 -28.39
N SER A 293 -3.84 4.43 -27.43
CA SER A 293 -4.41 3.77 -26.26
C SER A 293 -5.01 4.73 -25.21
N ILE A 294 -4.63 6.01 -25.27
CA ILE A 294 -5.06 7.05 -24.33
C ILE A 294 -5.73 8.25 -25.02
N TRP A 295 -5.86 8.21 -26.35
CA TRP A 295 -6.34 9.33 -27.17
C TRP A 295 -7.69 9.86 -26.71
N LYS A 296 -8.62 8.95 -26.38
CA LYS A 296 -9.95 9.31 -25.88
C LYS A 296 -9.88 10.19 -24.61
N TYR A 297 -8.93 9.92 -23.71
CA TYR A 297 -8.76 10.73 -22.50
C TYR A 297 -8.13 12.09 -22.82
N ILE A 298 -7.16 12.12 -23.74
CA ILE A 298 -6.51 13.36 -24.18
C ILE A 298 -7.56 14.30 -24.79
N VAL A 299 -8.38 13.79 -25.72
CA VAL A 299 -9.48 14.55 -26.35
C VAL A 299 -10.43 15.09 -25.28
N SER A 300 -10.89 14.25 -24.35
CA SER A 300 -11.77 14.68 -23.24
C SER A 300 -11.18 15.85 -22.47
N PHE A 301 -9.89 15.79 -22.11
CA PHE A 301 -9.24 16.87 -21.36
C PHE A 301 -9.01 18.13 -22.18
N ILE A 302 -8.83 18.01 -23.50
CA ILE A 302 -8.68 19.17 -24.39
C ILE A 302 -10.00 19.90 -24.54
N GLU A 303 -11.08 19.16 -24.80
CA GLU A 303 -12.42 19.69 -25.06
C GLU A 303 -13.16 20.17 -23.80
N GLU A 304 -12.75 19.72 -22.61
CA GLU A 304 -13.24 20.23 -21.32
C GLU A 304 -12.74 21.66 -21.01
N ASP A 305 -11.72 22.16 -21.71
CA ASP A 305 -11.19 23.51 -21.49
C ASP A 305 -12.07 24.56 -22.18
N SER A 306 -12.52 25.56 -21.42
CA SER A 306 -13.40 26.64 -21.90
C SER A 306 -12.77 27.50 -23.01
N HIS A 307 -11.45 27.48 -23.16
CA HIS A 307 -10.75 28.24 -24.20
C HIS A 307 -10.64 27.50 -25.53
N VAL A 308 -11.05 26.22 -25.59
CA VAL A 308 -10.99 25.43 -26.81
C VAL A 308 -12.35 25.37 -27.48
N LEU A 309 -12.44 25.88 -28.71
CA LEU A 309 -13.60 25.73 -29.57
C LEU A 309 -13.42 24.50 -30.46
N VAL A 310 -14.39 23.60 -30.40
CA VAL A 310 -14.47 22.42 -31.27
C VAL A 310 -15.34 22.76 -32.47
N GLY A 311 -14.82 22.58 -33.67
CA GLY A 311 -15.57 22.77 -34.90
C GLY A 311 -15.40 21.61 -35.86
N VAL A 312 -16.29 21.57 -36.86
CA VAL A 312 -16.27 20.56 -37.93
C VAL A 312 -16.26 21.28 -39.27
N VAL A 313 -15.30 20.95 -40.14
CA VAL A 313 -15.14 21.58 -41.46
C VAL A 313 -15.18 20.54 -42.57
N GLY A 314 -15.83 20.93 -43.68
CA GLY A 314 -15.84 20.19 -44.94
C GLY A 314 -16.82 19.01 -45.00
N ALA A 315 -16.99 18.44 -46.21
CA ALA A 315 -17.88 17.30 -46.47
C ALA A 315 -17.43 16.00 -45.78
N ARG A 316 -16.15 15.92 -45.36
CA ARG A 316 -15.56 14.77 -44.67
C ARG A 316 -15.71 14.83 -43.14
N HIS A 317 -16.36 15.87 -42.60
CA HIS A 317 -16.58 16.06 -41.16
C HIS A 317 -15.28 16.05 -40.36
N GLU A 318 -14.26 16.78 -40.82
CA GLU A 318 -12.98 16.84 -40.13
C GLU A 318 -13.09 17.75 -38.91
N VAL A 319 -12.76 17.19 -37.74
CA VAL A 319 -12.81 17.90 -36.45
C VAL A 319 -11.54 18.72 -36.26
N TYR A 320 -11.71 20.00 -35.92
CA TYR A 320 -10.61 20.90 -35.58
C TYR A 320 -10.83 21.54 -34.21
N TRP A 321 -9.73 21.97 -33.61
CA TRP A 321 -9.69 22.76 -32.39
C TRP A 321 -9.14 24.14 -32.68
N LYS A 322 -9.74 25.16 -32.08
CA LYS A 322 -9.26 26.54 -32.16
C LYS A 322 -9.22 27.13 -30.75
N TRP A 323 -8.14 27.83 -30.42
CA TRP A 323 -8.05 28.57 -29.18
C TRP A 323 -8.84 29.89 -29.27
N VAL A 324 -9.65 30.16 -28.26
CA VAL A 324 -10.41 31.41 -28.13
C VAL A 324 -9.67 32.31 -27.16
N HIS A 325 -9.06 33.36 -27.70
CA HIS A 325 -8.57 34.46 -26.88
C HIS A 325 -9.79 35.28 -26.43
N ASN A 326 -10.07 35.27 -25.13
CA ASN A 326 -11.04 36.21 -24.58
C ASN A 326 -10.47 37.61 -24.81
N GLU A 327 -11.09 38.37 -25.71
CA GLU A 327 -10.82 39.80 -25.86
C GLU A 327 -11.20 40.47 -24.53
N CYS A 328 -10.19 40.94 -23.79
CA CYS A 328 -10.38 41.81 -22.63
C CYS A 328 -10.74 43.22 -23.07
#